data_AF-A0A1E7FRF0-F1
#
_entry.id   AF-A0A1E7FRF0-F1
#
_cell.length_a   1.000
_cell.length_b   1.000
_cell.length_c   1.000
_cell.angle_alpha   90.00
_cell.angle_beta   90.00
_cell.angle_gamma   90.00
#
_symmetry.space_group_name_H-M   'P 1'
#
loop_
_entity.id
_entity.type
_entity.pdbx_description
1 polymer ?
#
loop_
_entity_poly.entity_id
_entity_poly.type
_entity_poly.pdbx_seq_one_letter_code
_entity_poly.pdbx_strand_id
1 'polypeptide(L)'
;MYYNIILLVAVSFLICCDEVAGFMADSKSNSSPSIRTSLTTTTTTKIPINLKFTTHTSSSSSTSLLMSSKFDSKYYIPAEQSARSGDSPSQSRITLSRFLQAYVKDHPETQDLENILLAVGLACKTISNLVNRAGLVYSIQHSNNDDVTAADGGINDGRYYSMKRLDKLSTTVLKNALKFSGTVQMILPEAKEVQEQPDQHQPGVLIAYDEHNLACLDPLDGSGNADASICTGTVFGVFEKADSVVEVDEDNVESLLKAVLQPGNKMKAAGYCLYSSATVLVVTIGSSVYGFTLDPQIQEFVLTHDKLTIPDRGNVYSCNEANSEGWGDSWKKYLKNLKLGLGETQQRYALRYVGSMVGDIHRTLLYGGVFAYPSDRLHKPQGNLQLLYKSAPLAFVMHHAGGKAMDESGDNLLDKCPERIHQKSPCFMGSPDDMDELKKYLTALKKGRNLVDRFLN
;
A
#
# COMPACT_ATOMS: atom_id res chain seq x y z
N MET A 1 22.95 27.31 -16.67
CA MET A 1 22.30 26.90 -15.41
C MET A 1 21.24 25.80 -15.60
N TYR A 2 20.43 25.81 -16.66
CA TYR A 2 19.40 24.77 -16.91
C TYR A 2 19.94 23.37 -17.31
N TYR A 3 21.14 23.26 -17.89
CA TYR A 3 21.71 21.97 -18.30
C TYR A 3 22.24 21.11 -17.14
N ASN A 4 22.62 21.72 -16.02
CA ASN A 4 23.21 20.98 -14.88
C ASN A 4 22.15 20.29 -14.00
N ILE A 5 20.89 20.75 -14.03
CA ILE A 5 19.80 20.15 -13.25
C ILE A 5 19.28 18.88 -13.95
N ILE A 6 19.20 18.88 -15.28
CA ILE A 6 18.82 17.69 -16.06
C ILE A 6 19.88 16.59 -15.93
N LEU A 7 21.16 16.97 -15.86
CA LEU A 7 22.24 16.00 -15.67
C LEU A 7 22.21 15.37 -14.28
N LEU A 8 21.88 16.13 -13.22
CA LEU A 8 21.76 15.57 -11.86
C LEU A 8 20.60 14.57 -11.75
N VAL A 9 19.43 14.88 -12.34
CA VAL A 9 18.26 13.98 -12.31
C VAL A 9 18.52 12.70 -13.11
N ALA A 10 19.22 12.79 -14.25
CA ALA A 10 19.61 11.63 -15.05
C ALA A 10 20.67 10.76 -14.36
N VAL A 11 21.63 11.37 -13.67
CA VAL A 11 22.68 10.66 -12.92
C VAL A 11 22.11 9.96 -11.68
N SER A 12 21.13 10.55 -10.99
CA SER A 12 20.40 9.87 -9.90
C SER A 12 19.57 8.68 -10.39
N PHE A 13 19.02 8.75 -11.60
CA PHE A 13 18.31 7.62 -12.22
C PHE A 13 19.27 6.48 -12.63
N LEU A 14 20.45 6.81 -13.15
CA LEU A 14 21.47 5.84 -13.56
C LEU A 14 22.14 5.12 -12.36
N ILE A 15 22.46 5.85 -11.28
CA ILE A 15 23.04 5.25 -10.07
C ILE A 15 22.05 4.28 -9.40
N CYS A 16 20.75 4.57 -9.45
CA CYS A 16 19.71 3.67 -8.95
C CYS A 16 19.55 2.40 -9.81
N CYS A 17 19.91 2.46 -11.10
CA CYS A 17 19.92 1.30 -11.99
C CYS A 17 21.19 0.43 -11.82
N ASP A 18 22.35 1.03 -11.56
CA ASP A 18 23.61 0.29 -11.42
C ASP A 18 23.68 -0.55 -10.14
N GLU A 19 23.09 -0.12 -9.02
CA GLU A 19 22.96 -0.98 -7.82
C GLU A 19 21.99 -2.15 -8.02
N VAL A 20 20.99 -2.00 -8.90
CA VAL A 20 20.06 -3.10 -9.27
C VAL A 20 20.72 -4.05 -10.28
N ALA A 21 21.63 -3.56 -11.12
CA ALA A 21 22.38 -4.36 -12.09
C ALA A 21 23.59 -5.10 -11.46
N GLY A 22 24.20 -4.55 -10.41
CA GLY A 22 25.35 -5.14 -9.70
C GLY A 22 25.07 -6.52 -9.08
N PHE A 23 23.80 -6.84 -8.80
CA PHE A 23 23.41 -8.17 -8.32
C PHE A 23 23.43 -9.25 -9.43
N MET A 24 23.57 -8.89 -10.71
CA MET A 24 23.57 -9.82 -11.84
C MET A 24 24.96 -10.10 -12.45
N ALA A 25 26.03 -9.40 -12.04
CA ALA A 25 27.30 -9.42 -12.78
C ALA A 25 28.43 -10.30 -12.21
N ASP A 26 28.36 -10.74 -10.95
CA ASP A 26 29.45 -11.53 -10.34
C ASP A 26 29.22 -13.04 -10.50
N SER A 27 29.51 -13.58 -11.68
CA SER A 27 29.84 -15.02 -11.87
C SER A 27 30.27 -15.34 -13.31
N LYS A 28 31.40 -14.82 -13.78
CA LYS A 28 32.07 -15.37 -14.97
C LYS A 28 33.59 -15.38 -14.87
N SER A 29 34.14 -16.50 -14.43
CA SER A 29 35.39 -17.04 -14.99
C SER A 29 35.50 -18.53 -14.65
N ASN A 30 35.28 -19.41 -15.62
CA ASN A 30 36.27 -20.41 -16.03
C ASN A 30 35.72 -21.43 -17.04
N SER A 31 36.47 -21.56 -18.13
CA SER A 31 36.74 -22.74 -18.96
C SER A 31 35.71 -23.87 -19.06
N SER A 32 35.18 -24.03 -20.27
CA SER A 32 34.59 -25.25 -20.84
C SER A 32 35.42 -26.52 -20.62
N PRO A 33 34.78 -27.69 -20.56
CA PRO A 33 34.94 -28.62 -21.68
C PRO A 33 33.64 -29.32 -22.13
N SER A 34 33.68 -29.69 -23.41
CA SER A 34 32.74 -30.47 -24.20
C SER A 34 32.49 -31.89 -23.68
N ILE A 35 31.22 -32.31 -23.61
CA ILE A 35 30.84 -33.74 -23.53
C ILE A 35 29.71 -34.01 -24.53
N ARG A 36 29.97 -34.98 -25.42
CA ARG A 36 29.00 -35.64 -26.31
C ARG A 36 28.27 -36.74 -25.54
N THR A 37 26.95 -36.83 -25.69
CA THR A 37 26.14 -38.04 -25.44
C THR A 37 24.85 -37.94 -26.24
N SER A 38 24.79 -38.61 -27.40
CA SER A 38 24.06 -39.88 -27.64
C SER A 38 22.54 -39.75 -27.56
N LEU A 39 21.92 -39.70 -28.74
CA LEU A 39 20.48 -39.79 -28.96
C LEU A 39 19.95 -41.16 -28.52
N THR A 40 18.91 -41.15 -27.68
CA THR A 40 17.97 -42.26 -27.53
C THR A 40 16.57 -41.77 -27.87
N THR A 41 16.03 -42.37 -28.93
CA THR A 41 14.69 -42.18 -29.46
C THR A 41 13.62 -42.64 -28.47
N THR A 42 12.64 -41.79 -28.17
CA THR A 42 11.37 -42.21 -27.56
C THR A 42 10.20 -41.60 -28.33
N THR A 43 9.30 -42.49 -28.73
CA THR A 43 8.18 -42.32 -29.65
C THR A 43 7.11 -41.41 -29.06
N THR A 44 6.85 -40.25 -29.68
CA THR A 44 5.73 -39.36 -29.34
C THR A 44 4.59 -39.54 -30.33
N THR A 45 3.42 -39.94 -29.83
CA THR A 45 2.14 -39.95 -30.55
C THR A 45 1.71 -38.51 -30.83
N LYS A 46 1.79 -38.09 -32.10
CA LYS A 46 1.32 -36.79 -32.57
C LYS A 46 -0.20 -36.78 -32.70
N ILE A 47 -0.89 -35.95 -31.92
CA ILE A 47 -2.23 -35.45 -32.26
C ILE A 47 -2.02 -34.19 -33.12
N PRO A 48 -2.41 -34.16 -34.40
CA PRO A 48 -2.23 -32.97 -35.22
C PRO A 48 -3.34 -31.95 -34.94
N ILE A 49 -2.99 -30.87 -34.24
CA ILE A 49 -3.80 -29.64 -34.22
C ILE A 49 -3.51 -28.91 -35.54
N ASN A 50 -4.48 -28.93 -36.44
CA ASN A 50 -4.37 -28.35 -37.77
C ASN A 50 -4.77 -26.85 -37.71
N LEU A 51 -3.85 -25.99 -37.29
CA LEU A 51 -4.02 -24.53 -37.40
C LEU A 51 -3.57 -24.09 -38.80
N LYS A 52 -4.54 -23.91 -39.70
CA LYS A 52 -4.31 -23.29 -41.02
C LYS A 52 -4.03 -21.80 -40.82
N PHE A 53 -2.77 -21.39 -40.99
CA PHE A 53 -2.43 -19.98 -41.22
C PHE A 53 -2.58 -19.66 -42.70
N THR A 54 -3.62 -18.90 -43.04
CA THR A 54 -3.79 -18.31 -44.37
C THR A 54 -2.89 -17.08 -44.47
N THR A 55 -1.81 -17.16 -45.25
CA THR A 55 -0.98 -16.00 -45.57
C THR A 55 -1.66 -15.17 -46.66
N HIS A 56 -2.39 -14.14 -46.25
CA HIS A 56 -2.78 -13.06 -47.16
C HIS A 56 -1.65 -12.04 -47.24
N THR A 57 -0.97 -12.00 -48.38
CA THR A 57 -0.10 -10.88 -48.78
C THR A 57 -1.00 -9.73 -49.22
N SER A 58 -1.22 -8.75 -48.35
CA SER A 58 -1.77 -7.46 -48.74
C SER A 58 -1.13 -6.33 -47.93
N SER A 59 -0.41 -5.49 -48.67
CA SER A 59 0.14 -4.21 -48.25
C SER A 59 -0.96 -3.25 -47.77
N SER A 60 -1.04 -3.03 -46.46
CA SER A 60 -1.56 -1.80 -45.86
C SER A 60 -1.26 -1.82 -44.37
N SER A 61 -0.52 -0.81 -43.90
CA SER A 61 -0.31 -0.50 -42.48
C SER A 61 -1.64 -0.51 -41.74
N SER A 62 -1.92 -1.63 -41.08
CA SER A 62 -3.04 -1.77 -40.17
C SER A 62 -2.46 -1.64 -38.78
N THR A 63 -2.23 -0.40 -38.35
CA THR A 63 -2.19 -0.09 -36.92
C THR A 63 -3.41 -0.73 -36.28
N SER A 64 -3.19 -1.55 -35.25
CA SER A 64 -4.24 -2.38 -34.67
C SER A 64 -5.47 -1.53 -34.34
N LEU A 65 -6.66 -2.02 -34.74
CA LEU A 65 -7.96 -1.43 -34.37
C LEU A 65 -8.16 -1.34 -32.85
N LEU A 66 -7.28 -1.98 -32.05
CA LEU A 66 -7.20 -1.89 -30.59
C LEU A 66 -6.86 -0.48 -30.09
N MET A 67 -6.27 0.39 -30.91
CA MET A 67 -5.90 1.78 -30.55
C MET A 67 -6.65 2.84 -31.37
N SER A 68 -7.91 2.55 -31.76
CA SER A 68 -8.77 3.59 -32.31
C SER A 68 -9.17 4.58 -31.20
N SER A 69 -8.40 5.66 -31.06
CA SER A 69 -8.65 6.80 -30.15
C SER A 69 -10.06 7.41 -30.25
N LYS A 70 -10.82 7.09 -31.31
CA LYS A 70 -12.21 7.51 -31.47
C LYS A 70 -13.15 6.96 -30.40
N PHE A 71 -12.90 5.78 -29.83
CA PHE A 71 -13.79 5.19 -28.82
C PHE A 71 -13.68 5.90 -27.46
N ASP A 72 -12.45 6.23 -27.04
CA ASP A 72 -12.19 6.92 -25.76
C ASP A 72 -12.35 8.44 -25.85
N SER A 73 -12.24 9.06 -27.03
CA SER A 73 -12.34 10.53 -27.18
C SER A 73 -13.66 11.15 -26.70
N LYS A 74 -14.73 10.37 -26.57
CA LYS A 74 -16.00 10.83 -25.97
C LYS A 74 -15.95 10.89 -24.43
N TYR A 75 -15.09 10.09 -23.81
CA TYR A 75 -14.94 9.95 -22.36
C TYR A 75 -13.70 10.67 -21.82
N TYR A 76 -12.67 10.81 -22.66
CA TYR A 76 -11.47 11.60 -22.43
C TYR A 76 -11.64 12.91 -23.20
N ILE A 77 -12.10 13.98 -22.54
CA ILE A 77 -12.05 15.33 -23.11
C ILE A 77 -10.71 15.94 -22.67
N PRO A 78 -9.71 16.07 -23.56
CA PRO A 78 -8.55 16.91 -23.26
C PRO A 78 -9.06 18.33 -23.07
N ALA A 79 -8.60 19.01 -22.01
CA ALA A 79 -9.05 20.34 -21.62
C ALA A 79 -8.95 21.40 -22.74
N GLU A 80 -8.18 21.13 -23.81
CA GLU A 80 -8.00 22.00 -24.97
C GLU A 80 -9.28 22.25 -25.79
N GLN A 81 -10.31 21.39 -25.74
CA GLN A 81 -11.55 21.62 -26.48
C GLN A 81 -12.57 22.52 -25.75
N SER A 82 -12.33 22.87 -24.48
CA SER A 82 -13.20 23.82 -23.75
C SER A 82 -12.94 25.30 -24.11
N ALA A 83 -11.86 25.59 -24.85
CA ALA A 83 -11.45 26.96 -25.18
C ALA A 83 -12.28 27.63 -26.30
N ARG A 84 -13.40 27.03 -26.76
CA ARG A 84 -14.27 27.61 -27.81
C ARG A 84 -15.61 28.15 -27.33
N SER A 85 -15.86 28.19 -26.03
CA SER A 85 -17.00 28.90 -25.45
C SER A 85 -16.53 29.71 -24.25
N GLY A 86 -16.66 31.04 -24.34
CA GLY A 86 -16.29 31.95 -23.25
C GLY A 86 -17.01 31.62 -21.93
N ASP A 87 -16.33 31.95 -20.84
CA ASP A 87 -16.79 31.89 -19.44
C ASP A 87 -16.82 30.55 -18.70
N SER A 88 -15.74 29.77 -18.78
CA SER A 88 -15.26 29.04 -17.60
C SER A 88 -13.73 28.92 -17.61
N PRO A 89 -13.03 29.16 -16.48
CA PRO A 89 -11.60 28.88 -16.43
C PRO A 89 -11.45 27.37 -16.65
N SER A 90 -10.76 26.98 -17.73
CA SER A 90 -10.37 25.59 -17.98
C SER A 90 -9.92 24.96 -16.66
N GLN A 91 -10.57 23.89 -16.20
CA GLN A 91 -10.13 23.14 -15.02
C GLN A 91 -8.73 22.60 -15.31
N SER A 92 -7.73 23.40 -14.97
CA SER A 92 -6.33 23.09 -15.16
C SER A 92 -6.02 21.91 -14.26
N ARG A 93 -5.51 20.81 -14.82
CA ARG A 93 -5.09 19.63 -14.06
C ARG A 93 -4.15 20.07 -12.94
N ILE A 94 -4.54 19.85 -11.69
CA ILE A 94 -3.71 20.19 -10.53
C ILE A 94 -2.87 18.96 -10.21
N THR A 95 -1.56 19.05 -10.47
CA THR A 95 -0.62 17.98 -10.09
C THR A 95 -0.36 18.01 -8.59
N LEU A 96 0.09 16.89 -8.02
CA LEU A 96 0.53 16.81 -6.63
C LEU A 96 1.54 17.90 -6.29
N SER A 97 2.54 18.10 -7.15
CA SER A 97 3.56 19.15 -6.97
C SER A 97 2.96 20.56 -6.92
N ARG A 98 2.08 20.89 -7.86
CA ARG A 98 1.40 22.19 -7.86
C ARG A 98 0.51 22.37 -6.63
N PHE A 99 -0.18 21.30 -6.21
CA PHE A 99 -1.02 21.31 -5.03
C PHE A 99 -0.22 21.60 -3.76
N LEU A 100 0.89 20.87 -3.55
CA LEU A 100 1.74 21.02 -2.37
C LEU A 100 2.41 22.40 -2.34
N GLN A 101 2.90 22.92 -3.47
CA GLN A 101 3.45 24.27 -3.55
C GLN A 101 2.42 25.34 -3.14
N ALA A 102 1.17 25.19 -3.59
CA ALA A 102 0.09 26.09 -3.18
C ALA A 102 -0.22 25.95 -1.69
N TYR A 103 -0.21 24.72 -1.17
CA TYR A 103 -0.45 24.45 0.25
C TYR A 103 0.64 25.07 1.14
N VAL A 104 1.93 24.89 0.80
CA VAL A 104 3.08 25.45 1.53
C VAL A 104 3.08 26.98 1.47
N LYS A 105 2.64 27.58 0.36
CA LYS A 105 2.51 29.03 0.27
C LYS A 105 1.54 29.58 1.33
N ASP A 106 0.47 28.86 1.61
CA ASP A 106 -0.53 29.24 2.61
C ASP A 106 -0.16 28.75 4.02
N HIS A 107 0.70 27.73 4.12
CA HIS A 107 1.16 27.09 5.37
C HIS A 107 2.70 26.86 5.33
N PRO A 108 3.52 27.92 5.49
CA PRO A 108 4.97 27.83 5.33
C PRO A 108 5.65 26.81 6.24
N GLU A 109 5.05 26.50 7.40
CA GLU A 109 5.52 25.49 8.35
C GLU A 109 5.48 24.05 7.81
N THR A 110 4.86 23.83 6.65
CA THR A 110 4.74 22.50 6.01
C THR A 110 5.75 22.26 4.89
N GLN A 111 6.73 23.13 4.72
CA GLN A 111 7.76 23.02 3.68
C GLN A 111 8.51 21.68 3.72
N ASP A 112 8.92 21.21 4.89
CA ASP A 112 9.63 19.93 5.01
C ASP A 112 8.72 18.73 4.76
N LEU A 113 7.44 18.86 5.13
CA LEU A 113 6.43 17.84 4.82
C LEU A 113 6.23 17.70 3.30
N GLU A 114 6.26 18.80 2.54
CA GLU A 114 6.20 18.75 1.07
C GLU A 114 7.32 17.87 0.49
N ASN A 115 8.55 18.00 0.98
CA ASN A 115 9.69 17.20 0.50
C ASN A 115 9.46 15.70 0.71
N ILE A 116 8.96 15.30 1.89
CA ILE A 116 8.61 13.91 2.17
C ILE A 116 7.51 13.42 1.23
N LEU A 117 6.43 14.19 1.06
CA LEU A 117 5.29 13.78 0.24
C LEU A 117 5.64 13.68 -1.25
N LEU A 118 6.51 14.56 -1.76
CA LEU A 118 7.02 14.48 -3.14
C LEU A 118 7.92 13.26 -3.34
N ALA A 119 8.80 12.96 -2.37
CA ALA A 119 9.64 11.77 -2.40
C ALA A 119 8.81 10.48 -2.37
N VAL A 120 7.79 10.41 -1.51
CA VAL A 120 6.83 9.30 -1.46
C VAL A 120 6.07 9.20 -2.78
N GLY A 121 5.59 10.31 -3.35
CA GLY A 121 4.93 10.32 -4.65
C GLY A 121 5.82 9.76 -5.76
N LEU A 122 7.09 10.16 -5.83
CA LEU A 122 8.06 9.62 -6.77
C LEU A 122 8.28 8.11 -6.59
N ALA A 123 8.44 7.66 -5.34
CA ALA A 123 8.58 6.24 -5.03
C ALA A 123 7.35 5.44 -5.47
N CYS A 124 6.15 5.95 -5.21
CA CYS A 124 4.89 5.32 -5.58
C CYS A 124 4.73 5.16 -7.10
N LYS A 125 5.18 6.15 -7.90
CA LYS A 125 5.23 6.02 -9.38
C LYS A 125 6.13 4.85 -9.80
N THR A 126 7.30 4.73 -9.18
CA THR A 126 8.26 3.66 -9.46
C THR A 126 7.73 2.29 -9.02
N ILE A 127 7.19 2.17 -7.81
CA ILE A 127 6.61 0.93 -7.28
C ILE A 127 5.41 0.49 -8.12
N SER A 128 4.56 1.41 -8.56
CA SER A 128 3.44 1.11 -9.46
C SER A 128 3.92 0.42 -10.75
N ASN A 129 5.03 0.88 -11.34
CA ASN A 129 5.61 0.23 -12.52
C ASN A 129 6.16 -1.16 -12.21
N LEU A 130 6.80 -1.34 -11.05
CA LEU A 130 7.29 -2.64 -10.60
C LEU A 130 6.15 -3.66 -10.41
N VAL A 131 5.08 -3.25 -9.71
CA VAL A 131 3.89 -4.09 -9.46
C VAL A 131 3.20 -4.45 -10.77
N ASN A 132 3.01 -3.50 -11.69
CA ASN A 132 2.39 -3.73 -13.00
C ASN A 132 3.17 -4.73 -13.89
N ARG A 133 4.45 -4.97 -13.57
CA ARG A 133 5.33 -5.88 -14.32
C ARG A 133 5.74 -7.11 -13.52
N ALA A 134 5.20 -7.31 -12.31
CA ALA A 134 5.58 -8.41 -11.41
C ALA A 134 5.49 -9.78 -12.11
N GLY A 135 4.36 -10.07 -12.76
CA GLY A 135 4.14 -11.33 -13.47
C GLY A 135 5.09 -11.57 -14.65
N LEU A 136 5.59 -10.51 -15.31
CA LEU A 136 6.55 -10.65 -16.40
C LEU A 136 7.90 -11.15 -15.87
N VAL A 137 8.38 -10.61 -14.76
CA VAL A 137 9.69 -11.02 -14.24
C VAL A 137 9.63 -12.39 -13.59
N TYR A 138 8.50 -12.75 -12.98
CA TYR A 138 8.27 -14.11 -12.47
C TYR A 138 8.42 -15.17 -13.58
N SER A 139 7.84 -14.91 -14.76
CA SER A 139 7.86 -15.83 -15.90
C SER A 139 9.26 -16.07 -16.48
N ILE A 140 10.13 -15.07 -16.43
CA ILE A 140 11.50 -15.14 -16.98
C ILE A 140 12.44 -15.91 -16.02
N GLN A 141 12.23 -15.81 -14.71
CA GLN A 141 13.08 -16.49 -13.73
C GLN A 141 12.77 -17.99 -13.61
N HIS A 142 11.54 -18.42 -13.91
CA HIS A 142 11.18 -19.86 -13.91
C HIS A 142 11.61 -20.61 -15.18
N SER A 143 12.03 -19.92 -16.24
CA SER A 143 12.53 -20.56 -17.46
C SER A 143 14.03 -20.88 -17.43
N ASN A 144 14.77 -20.29 -16.50
CA ASN A 144 16.17 -20.64 -16.27
C ASN A 144 16.21 -21.63 -15.10
N ASN A 145 16.63 -22.86 -15.37
CA ASN A 145 16.95 -23.88 -14.35
C ASN A 145 18.19 -23.49 -13.52
N ASP A 146 18.28 -22.24 -13.08
CA ASP A 146 19.41 -21.74 -12.31
C ASP A 146 19.01 -21.80 -10.83
N ASP A 147 19.63 -22.75 -10.13
CA ASP A 147 19.97 -22.93 -8.70
C ASP A 147 19.68 -21.83 -7.64
N VAL A 148 18.72 -20.93 -7.82
CA VAL A 148 18.27 -19.98 -6.78
C VAL A 148 17.28 -20.67 -5.80
N THR A 149 17.01 -21.96 -5.99
CA THR A 149 16.08 -22.75 -5.17
C THR A 149 16.66 -23.27 -3.84
N ALA A 150 17.89 -22.91 -3.42
CA ALA A 150 18.48 -23.59 -2.25
C ALA A 150 19.47 -22.80 -1.37
N ALA A 151 19.50 -21.47 -1.40
CA ALA A 151 20.39 -20.73 -0.47
C ALA A 151 19.85 -20.60 0.97
N ASP A 152 18.53 -20.67 1.17
CA ASP A 152 17.89 -20.45 2.49
C ASP A 152 17.26 -21.72 3.11
N GLY A 153 17.53 -22.90 2.54
CA GLY A 153 17.06 -24.20 3.08
C GLY A 153 15.54 -24.34 3.30
N GLY A 154 14.73 -23.41 2.80
CA GLY A 154 13.32 -23.24 3.18
C GLY A 154 12.42 -22.93 1.99
N ILE A 155 11.35 -23.73 1.87
CA ILE A 155 10.10 -23.52 1.12
C ILE A 155 10.27 -23.12 -0.37
N ASN A 156 10.13 -24.10 -1.27
CA ASN A 156 9.97 -23.91 -2.73
C ASN A 156 8.56 -23.35 -3.08
N ASP A 157 8.15 -22.20 -2.55
CA ASP A 157 6.93 -21.49 -2.99
C ASP A 157 7.31 -20.23 -3.78
N GLY A 158 7.09 -20.26 -5.10
CA GLY A 158 7.37 -19.13 -5.99
C GLY A 158 6.69 -17.82 -5.56
N ARG A 159 5.50 -17.90 -4.94
CA ARG A 159 4.78 -16.73 -4.43
C ARG A 159 5.54 -16.06 -3.29
N TYR A 160 6.15 -16.85 -2.41
CA TYR A 160 6.90 -16.34 -1.28
C TYR A 160 8.18 -15.61 -1.74
N TYR A 161 8.87 -16.14 -2.76
CA TYR A 161 10.02 -15.47 -3.36
C TYR A 161 9.65 -14.17 -4.07
N SER A 162 8.55 -14.17 -4.84
CA SER A 162 8.06 -12.96 -5.52
C SER A 162 7.69 -11.88 -4.52
N MET A 163 6.96 -12.25 -3.45
CA MET A 163 6.61 -11.40 -2.33
C MET A 163 7.85 -10.76 -1.69
N LYS A 164 8.79 -11.57 -1.17
CA LYS A 164 10.04 -11.10 -0.57
C LYS A 164 10.82 -10.16 -1.48
N ARG A 165 10.87 -10.49 -2.78
CA ARG A 165 11.54 -9.67 -3.78
C ARG A 165 10.88 -8.31 -3.94
N LEU A 166 9.56 -8.26 -4.11
CA LEU A 166 8.83 -7.01 -4.25
C LEU A 166 8.90 -6.16 -2.99
N ASP A 167 8.88 -6.78 -1.81
CA ASP A 167 9.08 -6.09 -0.54
C ASP A 167 10.48 -5.45 -0.46
N LYS A 168 11.54 -6.19 -0.81
CA LYS A 168 12.91 -5.67 -0.85
C LYS A 168 13.05 -4.54 -1.87
N LEU A 169 12.50 -4.69 -3.08
CA LEU A 169 12.58 -3.67 -4.12
C LEU A 169 11.81 -2.40 -3.74
N SER A 170 10.60 -2.54 -3.21
CA SER A 170 9.78 -1.40 -2.79
C SER A 170 10.43 -0.64 -1.64
N THR A 171 11.05 -1.38 -0.69
CA THR A 171 11.85 -0.80 0.40
C THR A 171 13.02 0.01 -0.14
N THR A 172 13.79 -0.54 -1.09
CA THR A 172 14.92 0.17 -1.72
C THR A 172 14.46 1.42 -2.47
N VAL A 173 13.36 1.33 -3.23
CA VAL A 173 12.83 2.47 -3.99
C VAL A 173 12.42 3.61 -3.06
N LEU A 174 11.67 3.33 -1.99
CA LEU A 174 11.30 4.35 -1.01
C LEU A 174 12.52 4.92 -0.28
N LYS A 175 13.43 4.06 0.16
CA LYS A 175 14.67 4.47 0.82
C LYS A 175 15.46 5.45 -0.07
N ASN A 176 15.63 5.12 -1.34
CA ASN A 176 16.41 5.95 -2.26
C ASN A 176 15.67 7.25 -2.59
N ALA A 177 14.36 7.21 -2.82
CA ALA A 177 13.56 8.41 -3.09
C ALA A 177 13.61 9.40 -1.91
N LEU A 178 13.54 8.90 -0.67
CA LEU A 178 13.64 9.72 0.54
C LEU A 178 15.07 10.20 0.76
N LYS A 179 16.07 9.32 0.74
CA LYS A 179 17.49 9.68 0.95
C LYS A 179 17.97 10.75 -0.05
N PHE A 180 17.57 10.65 -1.31
CA PHE A 180 17.97 11.59 -2.36
C PHE A 180 17.03 12.79 -2.52
N SER A 181 16.06 12.97 -1.61
CA SER A 181 15.25 14.19 -1.53
C SER A 181 16.04 15.40 -1.02
N GLY A 182 17.19 15.16 -0.36
CA GLY A 182 18.14 16.18 0.09
C GLY A 182 18.09 16.48 1.58
N THR A 183 16.93 16.38 2.23
CA THR A 183 16.75 16.73 3.65
C THR A 183 16.43 15.54 4.56
N VAL A 184 16.09 14.38 3.97
CA VAL A 184 15.58 13.23 4.72
C VAL A 184 16.66 12.17 4.96
N GLN A 185 16.78 11.77 6.23
CA GLN A 185 17.62 10.68 6.72
C GLN A 185 16.76 9.46 7.08
N MET A 186 17.39 8.29 7.21
CA MET A 186 16.67 7.01 7.31
C MET A 186 17.22 6.11 8.41
N ILE A 187 16.32 5.39 9.09
CA ILE A 187 16.65 4.23 9.92
C ILE A 187 15.86 3.03 9.40
N LEU A 188 16.55 1.90 9.29
CA LEU A 188 15.92 0.60 9.09
C LEU A 188 16.02 -0.17 10.41
N PRO A 189 14.92 -0.31 11.16
CA PRO A 189 14.92 -1.15 12.36
C PRO A 189 15.32 -2.57 11.98
N GLU A 190 16.24 -3.17 12.73
CA GLU A 190 16.61 -4.56 12.52
C GLU A 190 15.38 -5.45 12.69
N ALA A 191 15.00 -6.15 11.62
CA ALA A 191 14.08 -7.28 11.73
C ALA A 191 14.85 -8.39 12.45
N LYS A 192 14.29 -8.94 13.54
CA LYS A 192 14.87 -10.15 14.14
C LYS A 192 14.86 -11.24 13.07
N GLU A 193 16.04 -11.75 12.72
CA GLU A 193 16.21 -12.91 11.85
C GLU A 193 15.57 -14.14 12.51
N VAL A 194 14.27 -14.29 12.30
CA VAL A 194 13.54 -15.53 12.54
C VAL A 194 13.26 -16.10 11.17
N GLN A 195 13.45 -17.41 10.99
CA GLN A 195 13.01 -18.10 9.76
C GLN A 195 11.53 -17.80 9.53
N GLU A 196 11.25 -16.91 8.59
CA GLU A 196 9.90 -16.44 8.34
C GLU A 196 9.14 -17.50 7.53
N GLN A 197 8.06 -18.04 8.07
CA GLN A 197 7.06 -18.70 7.23
C GLN A 197 6.23 -17.65 6.45
N PRO A 198 5.56 -18.00 5.33
CA PRO A 198 4.76 -17.05 4.55
C PRO A 198 3.71 -16.28 5.38
N ASP A 199 3.17 -16.89 6.44
CA ASP A 199 2.22 -16.29 7.37
C ASP A 199 2.86 -15.49 8.52
N GLN A 200 4.20 -15.56 8.64
CA GLN A 200 5.03 -14.92 9.66
C GLN A 200 5.95 -13.83 9.11
N HIS A 201 5.97 -13.62 7.78
CA HIS A 201 6.75 -12.57 7.14
C HIS A 201 6.46 -11.20 7.78
N GLN A 202 7.51 -10.54 8.25
CA GLN A 202 7.44 -9.18 8.75
C GLN A 202 7.85 -8.23 7.63
N PRO A 203 6.91 -7.42 7.09
CA PRO A 203 7.27 -6.44 6.08
C PRO A 203 8.27 -5.45 6.68
N GLY A 204 9.30 -5.11 5.89
CA GLY A 204 10.27 -4.09 6.27
C GLY A 204 9.56 -2.77 6.56
N VAL A 205 9.79 -2.19 7.73
CA VAL A 205 9.34 -0.82 8.02
C VAL A 205 10.45 0.15 7.68
N LEU A 206 10.09 1.27 7.08
CA LEU A 206 11.03 2.34 6.80
C LEU A 206 10.71 3.53 7.70
N ILE A 207 11.71 3.98 8.47
CA ILE A 207 11.61 5.20 9.28
C ILE A 207 12.45 6.27 8.61
N ALA A 208 11.81 7.35 8.18
CA ALA A 208 12.42 8.53 7.59
C ALA A 208 12.32 9.70 8.56
N TYR A 209 13.26 10.63 8.53
CA TYR A 209 13.17 11.84 9.34
C TYR A 209 13.93 13.00 8.72
N ASP A 210 13.50 14.21 9.02
CA ASP A 210 14.22 15.44 8.72
C ASP A 210 14.36 16.27 10.02
N GLU A 211 14.48 17.59 9.89
CA GLU A 211 14.56 18.50 11.05
C GLU A 211 13.28 18.50 11.89
N HIS A 212 12.10 18.37 11.27
CA HIS A 212 10.80 18.61 11.89
C HIS A 212 9.84 17.41 11.85
N ASN A 213 10.16 16.39 11.05
CA ASN A 213 9.26 15.28 10.75
C ASN A 213 9.88 13.91 11.06
N LEU A 214 9.02 12.97 11.44
CA LEU A 214 9.30 11.53 11.56
C LEU A 214 8.25 10.77 10.74
N ALA A 215 8.66 10.14 9.64
CA ALA A 215 7.78 9.34 8.79
C ALA A 215 7.99 7.84 9.01
N CYS A 216 6.89 7.09 9.16
CA CYS A 216 6.86 5.64 9.20
C CYS A 216 6.13 5.10 7.99
N LEU A 217 6.76 4.19 7.25
CA LEU A 217 6.23 3.69 5.98
C LEU A 217 6.19 2.16 5.95
N ASP A 218 5.08 1.62 5.44
CA ASP A 218 4.96 0.26 4.90
C ASP A 218 5.22 0.32 3.39
N PRO A 219 6.37 -0.18 2.89
CA PRO A 219 6.72 -0.09 1.49
C PRO A 219 5.73 -0.76 0.55
N LEU A 220 5.20 -1.92 0.93
CA LEU A 220 4.28 -2.68 0.10
C LEU A 220 3.31 -3.55 0.93
N ASP A 221 2.17 -2.97 1.28
CA ASP A 221 1.01 -3.70 1.80
C ASP A 221 0.44 -4.66 0.75
N GLY A 222 0.19 -5.90 1.18
CA GLY A 222 -0.39 -6.93 0.32
C GLY A 222 0.56 -7.47 -0.74
N SER A 223 1.88 -7.37 -0.56
CA SER A 223 2.90 -7.87 -1.49
C SER A 223 2.66 -9.32 -1.94
N GLY A 224 2.22 -10.20 -1.04
CA GLY A 224 1.86 -11.59 -1.35
C GLY A 224 0.69 -11.76 -2.34
N ASN A 225 -0.04 -10.69 -2.63
CA ASN A 225 -1.15 -10.67 -3.58
C ASN A 225 -0.73 -10.18 -4.99
N ALA A 226 0.49 -9.66 -5.15
CA ALA A 226 0.94 -9.03 -6.39
C ALA A 226 0.96 -10.00 -7.59
N ASP A 227 1.40 -11.25 -7.38
CA ASP A 227 1.43 -12.29 -8.43
C ASP A 227 0.03 -12.65 -8.92
N ALA A 228 -0.98 -12.53 -8.05
CA ALA A 228 -2.38 -12.74 -8.40
C ALA A 228 -3.02 -11.52 -9.08
N SER A 229 -2.24 -10.45 -9.33
CA SER A 229 -2.74 -9.17 -9.87
C SER A 229 -3.87 -8.56 -9.05
N ILE A 230 -3.89 -8.86 -7.74
CA ILE A 230 -4.77 -8.23 -6.77
C ILE A 230 -4.10 -6.93 -6.33
N CYS A 231 -4.89 -5.94 -5.94
CA CYS A 231 -4.34 -4.65 -5.54
C CYS A 231 -3.40 -4.76 -4.34
N THR A 232 -2.37 -3.92 -4.35
CA THR A 232 -1.40 -3.74 -3.26
C THR A 232 -1.30 -2.25 -2.94
N GLY A 233 -0.45 -1.86 -1.99
CA GLY A 233 -0.27 -0.43 -1.74
C GLY A 233 0.95 -0.08 -0.91
N THR A 234 1.25 1.20 -0.80
CA THR A 234 2.23 1.75 0.16
C THR A 234 1.45 2.52 1.21
N VAL A 235 1.83 2.44 2.48
CA VAL A 235 1.19 3.21 3.57
C VAL A 235 2.24 4.07 4.24
N PHE A 236 1.89 5.29 4.63
CA PHE A 236 2.80 6.17 5.36
C PHE A 236 2.06 7.04 6.38
N GLY A 237 2.71 7.30 7.51
CA GLY A 237 2.29 8.27 8.51
C GLY A 237 3.45 9.19 8.86
N VAL A 238 3.20 10.49 9.00
CA VAL A 238 4.20 11.52 9.31
C VAL A 238 3.82 12.21 10.62
N PHE A 239 4.70 12.09 11.60
CA PHE A 239 4.62 12.72 12.91
C PHE A 239 5.51 13.95 12.97
N GLU A 240 5.20 14.82 13.93
CA GLU A 240 6.13 15.84 14.37
C GLU A 240 7.31 15.19 15.10
N LYS A 241 8.52 15.62 14.75
CA LYS A 241 9.73 15.31 15.51
C LYS A 241 9.81 16.28 16.68
N ALA A 242 9.89 15.75 17.91
CA ALA A 242 10.06 16.59 19.09
C ALA A 242 11.47 17.21 19.11
N ASP A 243 11.58 18.49 19.49
CA ASP A 243 12.85 19.23 19.59
C ASP A 243 13.88 18.56 20.52
N SER A 244 13.41 17.75 21.49
CA SER A 244 14.27 16.98 22.39
C SER A 244 15.03 15.85 21.69
N VAL A 245 14.69 15.52 20.45
CA VAL A 245 15.37 14.51 19.62
C VAL A 245 16.51 15.20 18.87
N VAL A 246 17.65 15.30 19.56
CA VAL A 246 18.90 15.88 19.03
C VAL A 246 19.45 15.04 17.87
N GLU A 247 20.33 15.62 17.04
CA GLU A 247 21.00 14.96 15.92
C GLU A 247 21.41 13.52 16.23
N VAL A 248 21.07 12.62 15.31
CA VAL A 248 21.28 11.19 15.45
C VAL A 248 22.72 10.88 15.09
N ASP A 249 23.55 10.60 16.09
CA ASP A 249 24.77 9.83 15.90
C ASP A 249 24.44 8.32 15.90
N GLU A 250 25.38 7.49 15.43
CA GLU A 250 25.21 6.02 15.41
C GLU A 250 24.92 5.44 16.81
N ASP A 251 25.28 6.15 17.87
CA ASP A 251 25.08 5.76 19.27
C ASP A 251 23.67 6.05 19.80
N ASN A 252 22.83 6.83 19.09
CA ASN A 252 21.53 7.30 19.59
C ASN A 252 20.29 6.81 18.80
N VAL A 253 20.44 5.76 18.00
CA VAL A 253 19.34 5.11 17.24
C VAL A 253 18.16 4.75 18.15
N GLU A 254 18.43 4.28 19.37
CA GLU A 254 17.38 3.91 20.33
C GLU A 254 16.48 5.09 20.73
N SER A 255 17.04 6.29 20.84
CA SER A 255 16.29 7.51 21.13
C SER A 255 15.34 7.87 19.99
N LEU A 256 15.79 7.74 18.74
CA LEU A 256 14.93 7.97 17.58
C LEU A 256 13.82 6.93 17.47
N LEU A 257 14.14 5.65 17.72
CA LEU A 257 13.13 4.59 17.71
C LEU A 257 12.04 4.84 18.78
N LYS A 258 12.41 5.38 19.95
CA LYS A 258 11.44 5.80 20.99
C LYS A 258 10.64 7.03 20.54
N ALA A 259 11.26 8.00 19.87
CA ALA A 259 10.60 9.20 19.38
C ALA A 259 9.52 8.91 18.33
N VAL A 260 9.64 7.79 17.62
CA VAL A 260 8.66 7.31 16.64
C VAL A 260 7.44 6.66 17.32
N LEU A 261 7.54 6.21 18.58
CA LEU A 261 6.46 5.54 19.30
C LEU A 261 5.43 6.55 19.82
N GLN A 262 4.72 7.20 18.89
CA GLN A 262 3.69 8.18 19.17
C GLN A 262 2.29 7.64 18.85
N PRO A 263 1.24 8.06 19.59
CA PRO A 263 -0.13 7.72 19.24
C PRO A 263 -0.52 8.35 17.91
N GLY A 264 -1.37 7.67 17.14
CA GLY A 264 -1.74 8.09 15.77
C GLY A 264 -2.38 9.47 15.68
N ASN A 265 -3.01 9.96 16.76
CA ASN A 265 -3.57 11.32 16.84
C ASN A 265 -2.52 12.45 16.82
N LYS A 266 -1.21 12.11 16.88
CA LYS A 266 -0.09 13.06 16.75
C LYS A 266 0.47 13.17 15.34
N MET A 267 -0.06 12.43 14.36
CA MET A 267 0.34 12.60 12.97
C MET A 267 -0.07 13.99 12.47
N LYS A 268 0.81 14.62 11.68
CA LYS A 268 0.51 15.85 10.92
C LYS A 268 0.01 15.55 9.51
N ALA A 269 0.40 14.39 8.98
CA ALA A 269 -0.06 13.86 7.71
C ALA A 269 -0.03 12.34 7.72
N ALA A 270 -0.88 11.72 6.92
CA ALA A 270 -0.84 10.29 6.65
C ALA A 270 -1.46 10.00 5.29
N GLY A 271 -1.14 8.85 4.73
CA GLY A 271 -1.70 8.48 3.45
C GLY A 271 -1.35 7.07 3.02
N TYR A 272 -1.81 6.76 1.82
CA TYR A 272 -1.50 5.51 1.15
C TYR A 272 -1.48 5.72 -0.37
N CYS A 273 -0.73 4.89 -1.07
CA CYS A 273 -0.85 4.73 -2.51
C CYS A 273 -1.43 3.35 -2.80
N LEU A 274 -2.55 3.31 -3.51
CA LEU A 274 -3.16 2.09 -4.03
C LEU A 274 -2.56 1.77 -5.41
N TYR A 275 -2.07 0.54 -5.58
CA TYR A 275 -1.65 -0.01 -6.86
C TYR A 275 -2.72 -1.00 -7.34
N SER A 276 -3.54 -0.57 -8.30
CA SER A 276 -4.64 -1.37 -8.83
C SER A 276 -4.84 -1.07 -10.33
N SER A 277 -6.05 -1.29 -10.85
CA SER A 277 -6.46 -0.87 -12.20
C SER A 277 -6.14 0.59 -12.51
N ALA A 278 -6.11 1.44 -11.48
CA ALA A 278 -5.46 2.74 -11.48
C ALA A 278 -4.55 2.85 -10.26
N THR A 279 -3.53 3.71 -10.36
CA THR A 279 -2.68 4.07 -9.22
C THR A 279 -3.21 5.34 -8.58
N VAL A 280 -3.57 5.26 -7.31
CA VAL A 280 -4.22 6.36 -6.57
C VAL A 280 -3.48 6.64 -5.29
N LEU A 281 -2.93 7.86 -5.17
CA LEU A 281 -2.32 8.38 -3.95
C LEU A 281 -3.38 9.15 -3.16
N VAL A 282 -3.67 8.71 -1.93
CA VAL A 282 -4.55 9.41 -1.00
C VAL A 282 -3.70 9.96 0.13
N VAL A 283 -3.83 11.27 0.40
CA VAL A 283 -3.05 11.98 1.41
C VAL A 283 -3.97 12.82 2.28
N THR A 284 -3.76 12.75 3.58
CA THR A 284 -4.34 13.67 4.55
C THR A 284 -3.30 14.71 4.91
N ILE A 285 -3.64 15.99 4.73
CA ILE A 285 -2.81 17.13 5.14
C ILE A 285 -3.72 18.12 5.85
N GLY A 286 -3.33 18.54 7.05
CA GLY A 286 -4.20 19.31 7.93
C GLY A 286 -5.44 18.49 8.29
N SER A 287 -6.63 19.07 8.11
CA SER A 287 -7.91 18.42 8.46
C SER A 287 -8.62 17.75 7.27
N SER A 288 -8.01 17.71 6.09
CA SER A 288 -8.65 17.29 4.84
C SER A 288 -7.93 16.13 4.16
N VAL A 289 -8.70 15.32 3.44
CA VAL A 289 -8.20 14.18 2.67
C VAL A 289 -8.29 14.49 1.18
N TYR A 290 -7.22 14.20 0.44
CA TYR A 290 -7.11 14.45 -1.00
C TYR A 290 -6.73 13.17 -1.73
N GLY A 291 -7.38 12.92 -2.87
CA GLY A 291 -7.07 11.79 -3.74
C GLY A 291 -6.49 12.26 -5.07
N PHE A 292 -5.33 11.72 -5.44
CA PHE A 292 -4.64 11.96 -6.69
C PHE A 292 -4.53 10.67 -7.48
N THR A 293 -4.89 10.70 -8.76
CA THR A 293 -4.76 9.56 -9.67
C THR A 293 -3.56 9.78 -10.58
N LEU A 294 -2.71 8.76 -10.73
CA LEU A 294 -1.58 8.79 -11.65
C LEU A 294 -2.09 8.79 -13.10
N ASP A 295 -1.81 9.85 -13.84
CA ASP A 295 -2.02 9.89 -15.29
C ASP A 295 -0.80 9.28 -15.99
N PRO A 296 -0.93 8.10 -16.63
CA PRO A 296 0.20 7.43 -17.28
C PRO A 296 0.71 8.17 -18.52
N GLN A 297 -0.04 9.12 -19.09
CA GLN A 297 0.39 9.90 -20.26
C GLN A 297 1.45 10.93 -19.88
N ILE A 298 1.27 11.59 -18.74
CA ILE A 298 2.19 12.64 -18.25
C ILE A 298 3.05 12.16 -17.08
N GLN A 299 2.80 10.96 -16.56
CA GLN A 299 3.49 10.37 -15.41
C GLN A 299 3.43 11.25 -14.15
N GLU A 300 2.27 11.89 -13.94
CA GLU A 300 2.01 12.75 -12.78
C GLU A 300 0.74 12.38 -12.04
N PHE A 301 0.78 12.53 -10.71
CA PHE A 301 -0.39 12.43 -9.85
C PHE A 301 -1.25 13.68 -10.02
N VAL A 302 -2.48 13.51 -10.50
CA VAL A 302 -3.44 14.59 -10.75
C VAL A 302 -4.56 14.52 -9.72
N LEU A 303 -4.94 15.64 -9.13
CA LEU A 303 -6.03 15.72 -8.16
C LEU A 303 -7.33 15.25 -8.83
N THR A 304 -7.94 14.20 -8.27
CA THR A 304 -9.22 13.63 -8.73
C THR A 304 -10.31 13.67 -7.67
N HIS A 305 -9.92 13.74 -6.40
CA HIS A 305 -10.85 13.84 -5.26
C HIS A 305 -10.37 14.96 -4.35
N ASP A 306 -11.02 16.13 -4.46
CA ASP A 306 -10.80 17.25 -3.55
C ASP A 306 -11.66 17.07 -2.29
N LYS A 307 -11.05 17.11 -1.11
CA LYS A 307 -11.70 16.97 0.21
C LYS A 307 -12.61 15.74 0.30
N LEU A 308 -12.02 14.57 0.13
CA LEU A 308 -12.70 13.28 0.17
C LEU A 308 -13.34 13.04 1.55
N THR A 309 -14.64 12.73 1.54
CA THR A 309 -15.41 12.33 2.72
C THR A 309 -15.99 10.93 2.55
N ILE A 310 -16.00 10.13 3.63
CA ILE A 310 -16.66 8.82 3.65
C ILE A 310 -18.18 8.97 3.78
N PRO A 311 -19.00 8.10 3.17
CA PRO A 311 -20.44 8.04 3.47
C PRO A 311 -20.72 7.75 4.95
N ASP A 312 -21.76 8.38 5.51
CA ASP A 312 -22.16 8.20 6.91
C ASP A 312 -22.48 6.75 7.26
N ARG A 313 -22.97 6.00 6.26
CA ARG A 313 -23.31 4.58 6.35
C ARG A 313 -23.09 3.87 5.02
N GLY A 314 -22.66 2.62 5.06
CA GLY A 314 -22.56 1.76 3.87
C GLY A 314 -23.49 0.56 3.89
N ASN A 315 -23.18 -0.40 3.02
CA ASN A 315 -23.89 -1.68 2.89
C ASN A 315 -22.93 -2.85 2.65
N VAL A 316 -21.66 -2.67 3.02
CA VAL A 316 -20.58 -3.63 2.83
C VAL A 316 -19.88 -3.86 4.17
N TYR A 317 -19.51 -5.10 4.43
CA TYR A 317 -18.53 -5.43 5.46
C TYR A 317 -17.34 -6.18 4.84
N SER A 318 -16.17 -6.00 5.43
CA SER A 318 -14.90 -6.49 4.91
C SER A 318 -14.06 -7.11 6.01
N CYS A 319 -13.98 -8.43 6.01
CA CYS A 319 -13.16 -9.20 6.94
C CYS A 319 -12.84 -10.59 6.36
N ASN A 320 -11.80 -11.22 6.90
CA ASN A 320 -11.49 -12.62 6.61
C ASN A 320 -12.32 -13.56 7.49
N GLU A 321 -13.46 -14.02 6.97
CA GLU A 321 -14.36 -14.93 7.69
C GLU A 321 -13.79 -16.31 8.04
N ALA A 322 -12.66 -16.71 7.44
CA ALA A 322 -11.98 -17.96 7.84
C ALA A 322 -11.53 -17.93 9.31
N ASN A 323 -11.30 -16.75 9.87
CA ASN A 323 -10.89 -16.57 11.27
C ASN A 323 -12.09 -16.53 12.23
N SER A 324 -13.31 -16.78 11.73
CA SER A 324 -14.55 -16.55 12.48
C SER A 324 -14.63 -17.32 13.78
N GLU A 325 -14.11 -18.55 13.83
CA GLU A 325 -14.11 -19.36 15.05
C GLU A 325 -13.33 -18.71 16.20
N GLY A 326 -12.23 -18.02 15.90
CA GLY A 326 -11.41 -17.34 16.91
C GLY A 326 -11.89 -15.96 17.34
N TRP A 327 -12.94 -15.43 16.72
CA TRP A 327 -13.44 -14.09 17.05
C TRP A 327 -14.21 -14.02 18.37
N GLY A 328 -14.19 -12.84 18.99
CA GLY A 328 -15.05 -12.53 20.14
C GLY A 328 -16.54 -12.46 19.79
N ASP A 329 -17.39 -12.81 20.76
CA ASP A 329 -18.84 -12.91 20.56
C ASP A 329 -19.51 -11.60 20.14
N SER A 330 -19.00 -10.44 20.59
CA SER A 330 -19.52 -9.13 20.18
C SER A 330 -19.45 -8.94 18.67
N TRP A 331 -18.28 -9.22 18.08
CA TRP A 331 -18.07 -9.10 16.64
C TRP A 331 -18.87 -10.15 15.87
N LYS A 332 -18.86 -11.42 16.32
CA LYS A 332 -19.67 -12.50 15.74
C LYS A 332 -21.16 -12.13 15.68
N LYS A 333 -21.69 -11.58 16.77
CA LYS A 333 -23.10 -11.17 16.87
C LYS A 333 -23.42 -10.01 15.93
N TYR A 334 -22.59 -8.97 15.91
CA TYR A 334 -22.77 -7.84 15.00
C TYR A 334 -22.76 -8.30 13.53
N LEU A 335 -21.76 -9.09 13.14
CA LEU A 335 -21.64 -9.61 11.78
C LEU A 335 -22.84 -10.48 11.38
N LYS A 336 -23.31 -11.34 12.29
CA LYS A 336 -24.52 -12.14 12.08
C LYS A 336 -25.74 -11.26 11.81
N ASN A 337 -25.89 -10.16 12.57
CA ASN A 337 -27.01 -9.24 12.39
C ASN A 337 -26.92 -8.50 11.05
N LEU A 338 -25.74 -8.03 10.63
CA LEU A 338 -25.55 -7.44 9.30
C LEU A 338 -25.92 -8.42 8.18
N LYS A 339 -25.54 -9.70 8.29
CA LYS A 339 -25.85 -10.74 7.28
C LYS A 339 -27.34 -11.04 7.15
N LEU A 340 -28.07 -10.97 8.26
CA LEU A 340 -29.49 -11.27 8.33
C LEU A 340 -30.38 -10.05 8.08
N GLY A 341 -29.80 -8.85 7.94
CA GLY A 341 -30.57 -7.61 7.85
C GLY A 341 -31.26 -7.26 9.18
N LEU A 342 -30.63 -7.62 10.30
CA LEU A 342 -31.10 -7.32 11.66
C LEU A 342 -30.29 -6.19 12.32
N GLY A 343 -29.41 -5.53 11.56
CA GLY A 343 -28.73 -4.30 11.98
C GLY A 343 -29.64 -3.07 11.86
N GLU A 344 -29.14 -1.88 12.17
CA GLU A 344 -29.97 -0.66 12.22
C GLU A 344 -30.61 -0.30 10.87
N THR A 345 -29.96 -0.64 9.75
CA THR A 345 -30.50 -0.43 8.40
C THR A 345 -31.64 -1.36 8.02
N GLN A 346 -31.82 -2.47 8.74
CA GLN A 346 -32.69 -3.58 8.35
C GLN A 346 -32.37 -4.14 6.94
N GLN A 347 -31.14 -3.94 6.45
CA GLN A 347 -30.68 -4.42 5.15
C GLN A 347 -29.51 -5.39 5.31
N ARG A 348 -29.41 -6.36 4.40
CA ARG A 348 -28.29 -7.30 4.38
C ARG A 348 -27.05 -6.62 3.82
N TYR A 349 -25.93 -6.69 4.53
CA TYR A 349 -24.66 -6.17 4.00
C TYR A 349 -23.98 -7.21 3.11
N ALA A 350 -23.33 -6.74 2.06
CA ALA A 350 -22.52 -7.59 1.19
C ALA A 350 -21.12 -7.79 1.79
N LEU A 351 -20.61 -9.02 1.69
CA LEU A 351 -19.19 -9.30 1.95
C LEU A 351 -18.35 -8.80 0.77
N ARG A 352 -17.33 -7.99 1.05
CA ARG A 352 -16.22 -7.72 0.13
C ARG A 352 -14.93 -7.78 0.91
N TYR A 353 -14.05 -8.70 0.56
CA TYR A 353 -12.73 -8.81 1.18
C TYR A 353 -11.71 -9.07 0.09
N VAL A 354 -10.90 -8.05 -0.21
CA VAL A 354 -9.88 -8.11 -1.26
C VAL A 354 -8.65 -8.86 -0.76
N GLY A 355 -8.35 -8.74 0.54
CA GLY A 355 -7.14 -9.35 1.13
C GLY A 355 -5.91 -8.46 1.07
N SER A 356 -6.07 -7.19 0.67
CA SER A 356 -5.11 -6.10 0.86
C SER A 356 -5.78 -5.02 1.69
N MET A 357 -5.11 -4.58 2.77
CA MET A 357 -5.67 -3.60 3.68
C MET A 357 -5.92 -2.28 2.96
N VAL A 358 -4.97 -1.83 2.13
CA VAL A 358 -5.12 -0.60 1.34
C VAL A 358 -6.31 -0.68 0.39
N GLY A 359 -6.50 -1.80 -0.31
CA GLY A 359 -7.63 -1.99 -1.21
C GLY A 359 -8.98 -2.00 -0.50
N ASP A 360 -9.07 -2.70 0.62
CA ASP A 360 -10.28 -2.79 1.42
C ASP A 360 -10.63 -1.44 2.09
N ILE A 361 -9.63 -0.69 2.57
CA ILE A 361 -9.81 0.66 3.13
C ILE A 361 -10.20 1.65 2.03
N HIS A 362 -9.56 1.65 0.86
CA HIS A 362 -9.91 2.56 -0.22
C HIS A 362 -11.37 2.40 -0.68
N ARG A 363 -11.84 1.16 -0.81
CA ARG A 363 -13.25 0.89 -1.09
C ARG A 363 -14.15 1.40 0.04
N THR A 364 -13.80 1.12 1.29
CA THR A 364 -14.59 1.57 2.46
C THR A 364 -14.66 3.09 2.53
N LEU A 365 -13.57 3.77 2.20
CA LEU A 365 -13.47 5.22 2.16
C LEU A 365 -14.39 5.84 1.10
N LEU A 366 -14.50 5.23 -0.09
CA LEU A 366 -15.35 5.75 -1.17
C LEU A 366 -16.82 5.32 -1.08
N TYR A 367 -17.09 4.10 -0.63
CA TYR A 367 -18.43 3.49 -0.68
C TYR A 367 -19.07 3.26 0.69
N GLY A 368 -18.35 3.58 1.77
CA GLY A 368 -18.80 3.37 3.14
C GLY A 368 -18.78 1.90 3.54
N GLY A 369 -19.27 1.64 4.75
CA GLY A 369 -19.38 0.32 5.35
C GLY A 369 -18.31 0.08 6.41
N VAL A 370 -18.01 -1.20 6.66
CA VAL A 370 -17.11 -1.62 7.75
C VAL A 370 -15.94 -2.44 7.23
N PHE A 371 -14.72 -1.99 7.51
CA PHE A 371 -13.52 -2.82 7.51
C PHE A 371 -13.24 -3.36 8.91
N ALA A 372 -12.93 -4.64 9.01
CA ALA A 372 -12.68 -5.31 10.28
C ALA A 372 -11.51 -6.30 10.19
N TYR A 373 -10.54 -6.12 11.07
CA TYR A 373 -9.46 -7.06 11.34
C TYR A 373 -9.36 -7.32 12.85
N PRO A 374 -10.33 -8.05 13.43
CA PRO A 374 -10.33 -8.41 14.85
C PRO A 374 -9.16 -9.35 15.20
N SER A 375 -8.94 -9.55 16.50
CA SER A 375 -8.13 -10.64 17.00
C SER A 375 -8.74 -11.99 16.61
N ASP A 376 -7.85 -12.93 16.31
CA ASP A 376 -8.19 -14.35 16.22
C ASP A 376 -7.59 -15.02 17.46
N ARG A 377 -8.42 -15.36 18.46
CA ARG A 377 -7.92 -15.94 19.71
C ARG A 377 -7.26 -17.31 19.54
N LEU A 378 -7.51 -17.99 18.42
CA LEU A 378 -6.93 -19.31 18.14
C LEU A 378 -5.53 -19.17 17.53
N HIS A 379 -5.32 -18.22 16.62
CA HIS A 379 -4.08 -18.12 15.86
C HIS A 379 -3.34 -16.79 16.01
N LYS A 380 -4.06 -15.66 16.17
CA LYS A 380 -3.52 -14.29 16.15
C LYS A 380 -4.19 -13.42 17.23
N PRO A 381 -3.95 -13.70 18.53
CA PRO A 381 -4.68 -13.05 19.63
C PRO A 381 -4.39 -11.54 19.76
N GLN A 382 -3.27 -11.07 19.22
CA GLN A 382 -2.90 -9.65 19.15
C GLN A 382 -3.31 -8.98 17.82
N GLY A 383 -4.11 -9.66 16.98
CA GLY A 383 -4.35 -9.26 15.60
C GLY A 383 -3.15 -9.53 14.69
N ASN A 384 -3.24 -9.12 13.42
CA ASN A 384 -2.16 -9.33 12.44
C ASN A 384 -1.54 -8.03 11.90
N LEU A 385 -2.27 -6.92 11.96
CA LEU A 385 -1.88 -5.65 11.36
C LEU A 385 -1.03 -4.82 12.31
N GLN A 386 0.06 -4.25 11.81
CA GLN A 386 0.91 -3.36 12.61
C GLN A 386 0.23 -2.03 12.86
N LEU A 387 0.31 -1.56 14.11
CA LEU A 387 -0.33 -0.34 14.54
C LEU A 387 0.33 0.89 13.92
N LEU A 388 1.64 1.04 14.12
CA LEU A 388 2.39 2.27 13.84
C LEU A 388 2.38 2.67 12.35
N TYR A 389 2.58 1.72 11.45
CA TYR A 389 2.80 1.98 10.02
C TYR A 389 1.75 1.36 9.08
N LYS A 390 0.68 0.78 9.64
CA LYS A 390 -0.49 0.33 8.85
C LYS A 390 -1.79 0.87 9.42
N SER A 391 -2.21 0.37 10.57
CA SER A 391 -3.55 0.65 11.09
C SER A 391 -3.73 2.10 11.56
N ALA A 392 -2.75 2.70 12.24
CA ALA A 392 -2.86 4.08 12.69
C ALA A 392 -2.85 5.09 11.52
N PRO A 393 -1.96 5.00 10.51
CA PRO A 393 -2.01 5.91 9.35
C PRO A 393 -3.33 5.81 8.57
N LEU A 394 -3.84 4.59 8.35
CA LEU A 394 -5.12 4.40 7.65
C LEU A 394 -6.32 4.86 8.49
N ALA A 395 -6.27 4.70 9.81
CA ALA A 395 -7.24 5.27 10.73
C ALA A 395 -7.22 6.80 10.71
N PHE A 396 -6.04 7.42 10.54
CA PHE A 396 -5.90 8.87 10.47
C PHE A 396 -6.58 9.42 9.21
N VAL A 397 -6.35 8.78 8.06
CA VAL A 397 -7.06 9.09 6.81
C VAL A 397 -8.58 8.92 6.99
N MET A 398 -9.01 7.81 7.59
CA MET A 398 -10.42 7.53 7.83
C MET A 398 -11.07 8.60 8.72
N HIS A 399 -10.39 9.00 9.79
CA HIS A 399 -10.87 10.03 10.72
C HIS A 399 -11.09 11.38 10.03
N HIS A 400 -10.10 11.83 9.26
CA HIS A 400 -10.18 13.11 8.55
C HIS A 400 -11.16 13.11 7.37
N ALA A 401 -11.52 11.93 6.86
CA ALA A 401 -12.62 11.78 5.91
C ALA A 401 -14.02 11.77 6.59
N GLY A 402 -14.11 11.89 7.91
CA GLY A 402 -15.37 11.84 8.68
C GLY A 402 -15.75 10.45 9.20
N GLY A 403 -14.89 9.45 8.99
CA GLY A 403 -15.09 8.09 9.47
C GLY A 403 -14.63 7.87 10.91
N LYS A 404 -14.73 6.63 11.37
CA LYS A 404 -14.27 6.21 12.70
C LYS A 404 -13.36 5.01 12.61
N ALA A 405 -12.40 4.94 13.53
CA ALA A 405 -11.52 3.82 13.72
C ALA A 405 -11.42 3.48 15.20
N MET A 406 -11.60 2.21 15.55
CA MET A 406 -11.55 1.75 16.94
C MET A 406 -10.88 0.39 17.08
N ASP A 407 -10.43 0.09 18.29
CA ASP A 407 -9.92 -1.23 18.65
C ASP A 407 -11.05 -2.17 19.10
N GLU A 408 -10.70 -3.38 19.55
CA GLU A 408 -11.66 -4.34 20.10
C GLU A 408 -12.32 -3.92 21.40
N SER A 409 -11.73 -2.97 22.12
CA SER A 409 -12.32 -2.38 23.30
C SER A 409 -13.42 -1.37 22.97
N GLY A 410 -13.50 -0.90 21.73
CA GLY A 410 -14.37 0.19 21.29
C GLY A 410 -13.78 1.58 21.55
N ASP A 411 -12.49 1.63 21.91
CA ASP A 411 -11.73 2.86 22.13
C ASP A 411 -11.12 3.31 20.80
N ASN A 412 -10.92 4.62 20.65
CA ASN A 412 -10.40 5.20 19.42
C ASN A 412 -8.99 4.68 19.13
N LEU A 413 -8.78 4.15 17.92
CA LEU A 413 -7.51 3.54 17.55
C LEU A 413 -6.36 4.55 17.52
N LEU A 414 -6.65 5.82 17.21
CA LEU A 414 -5.64 6.88 17.13
C LEU A 414 -5.09 7.31 18.48
N ASP A 415 -5.80 7.03 19.58
CA ASP A 415 -5.36 7.37 20.93
C ASP A 415 -4.41 6.31 21.53
N LYS A 416 -4.27 5.17 20.86
CA LYS A 416 -3.42 4.07 21.31
C LYS A 416 -1.95 4.38 21.04
N CYS A 417 -1.16 4.51 22.10
CA CYS A 417 0.29 4.66 22.01
C CYS A 417 0.95 3.29 21.74
N PRO A 418 1.79 3.16 20.70
CA PRO A 418 2.53 1.93 20.45
C PRO A 418 3.66 1.73 21.47
N GLU A 419 3.79 0.51 22.00
CA GLU A 419 4.87 0.10 22.92
C GLU A 419 6.13 -0.35 22.17
N ARG A 420 5.97 -0.78 20.91
CA ARG A 420 7.04 -1.25 20.03
C ARG A 420 6.69 -1.01 18.56
N ILE A 421 7.71 -0.87 17.71
CA ILE A 421 7.57 -0.54 16.28
C ILE A 421 6.65 -1.53 15.56
N HIS A 422 6.88 -2.83 15.76
CA HIS A 422 6.10 -3.90 15.13
C HIS A 422 4.89 -4.35 15.97
N GLN A 423 4.37 -3.50 16.87
CA GLN A 423 3.19 -3.85 17.65
C GLN A 423 2.02 -4.09 16.72
N LYS A 424 1.38 -5.25 16.87
CA LYS A 424 0.14 -5.57 16.18
C LYS A 424 -1.06 -5.08 17.00
N SER A 425 -2.12 -4.66 16.32
CA SER A 425 -3.37 -4.29 16.96
C SER A 425 -4.55 -4.74 16.10
N PRO A 426 -5.58 -5.37 16.70
CA PRO A 426 -6.88 -5.48 16.09
C PRO A 426 -7.44 -4.09 15.78
N CYS A 427 -8.23 -3.99 14.72
CA CYS A 427 -8.87 -2.72 14.35
C CYS A 427 -10.18 -2.92 13.59
N PHE A 428 -11.05 -1.93 13.73
CA PHE A 428 -12.28 -1.75 12.97
C PHE A 428 -12.29 -0.32 12.45
N MET A 429 -12.66 -0.10 11.19
CA MET A 429 -12.66 1.22 10.56
C MET A 429 -13.82 1.34 9.58
N GLY A 430 -14.38 2.53 9.42
CA GLY A 430 -15.34 2.78 8.35
C GLY A 430 -16.31 3.91 8.64
N SER A 431 -17.50 3.78 8.04
CA SER A 431 -18.59 4.75 8.10
C SER A 431 -19.00 5.05 9.54
N PRO A 432 -19.18 6.33 9.93
CA PRO A 432 -19.39 6.72 11.32
C PRO A 432 -20.60 6.06 11.97
N ASP A 433 -21.71 5.87 11.25
CA ASP A 433 -22.91 5.24 11.79
C ASP A 433 -22.74 3.74 11.98
N ASP A 434 -22.10 3.06 11.03
CA ASP A 434 -21.81 1.62 11.13
C ASP A 434 -20.87 1.32 12.31
N MET A 435 -19.91 2.22 12.53
CA MET A 435 -18.96 2.12 13.63
C MET A 435 -19.61 2.40 14.99
N ASP A 436 -20.56 3.34 15.06
CA ASP A 436 -21.35 3.56 16.27
C ASP A 436 -22.27 2.38 16.60
N GLU A 437 -22.88 1.77 15.58
CA GLU A 437 -23.66 0.55 15.74
C GLU A 437 -22.78 -0.57 16.30
N LEU A 438 -21.63 -0.86 15.69
CA LEU A 438 -20.68 -1.85 16.17
C LEU A 438 -20.22 -1.58 17.62
N LYS A 439 -19.96 -0.32 17.98
CA LYS A 439 -19.54 0.06 19.34
C LYS A 439 -20.56 -0.34 20.41
N LYS A 440 -21.87 -0.34 20.10
CA LYS A 440 -22.92 -0.82 21.01
C LYS A 440 -22.73 -2.31 21.34
N TYR A 441 -22.33 -3.14 20.36
CA TYR A 441 -22.06 -4.57 20.56
C TYR A 441 -20.78 -4.83 21.36
N LEU A 442 -19.71 -4.06 21.08
CA LEU A 442 -18.44 -4.18 21.80
C LEU A 442 -18.57 -3.81 23.28
N THR A 443 -19.34 -2.76 23.59
CA THR A 443 -19.50 -2.25 24.95
C THR A 443 -20.56 -3.00 25.79
N ALA A 444 -21.62 -3.53 25.18
CA ALA A 444 -22.68 -4.25 25.90
C ALA A 444 -22.17 -5.52 26.62
N LEU A 445 -21.29 -6.30 25.99
CA LEU A 445 -20.75 -7.53 26.60
C LEU A 445 -19.68 -7.26 27.67
N LYS A 446 -19.05 -6.08 27.68
CA LYS A 446 -18.17 -5.65 28.78
C LYS A 446 -18.95 -5.43 30.07
N LYS A 447 -20.11 -4.75 29.98
CA LYS A 447 -20.99 -4.50 31.14
C LYS A 447 -21.54 -5.81 31.73
N GLY A 448 -21.91 -6.77 30.89
CA GLY A 448 -22.38 -8.09 31.32
C GLY A 448 -21.32 -8.89 32.09
N ARG A 449 -20.07 -8.93 31.60
CA ARG A 449 -18.96 -9.59 32.29
C ARG A 449 -18.61 -8.94 33.63
N ASN A 450 -18.51 -7.61 33.66
CA ASN A 450 -18.25 -6.88 34.91
C ASN A 450 -19.35 -7.08 35.97
N LEU A 451 -20.60 -7.32 35.57
CA LEU A 451 -21.67 -7.67 36.51
C LEU A 451 -21.45 -9.06 37.09
N VAL A 452 -21.17 -10.06 36.25
CA VAL A 452 -20.93 -11.45 36.68
C VAL A 452 -19.73 -11.52 37.61
N ASP A 453 -18.63 -10.84 37.29
CA ASP A 453 -17.42 -10.81 38.14
C ASP A 453 -17.64 -10.11 39.49
N ARG A 454 -18.59 -9.16 39.57
CA ARG A 454 -19.03 -8.55 40.84
C ARG A 454 -19.99 -9.41 41.66
N PHE A 455 -20.65 -10.39 41.03
CA PHE A 455 -21.51 -11.34 41.72
C PHE A 455 -20.75 -12.58 42.21
N LEU A 456 -19.58 -12.85 41.63
CA LEU A 456 -18.71 -13.98 41.98
C LEU A 456 -17.58 -13.64 42.96
N ASN A 457 -17.37 -12.35 43.25
CA ASN A 457 -16.52 -11.85 44.34
C ASN A 457 -17.40 -11.30 45.45
#